data_AF-A0A4Q3W7F5-F1
#
_entry.id   AF-A0A4Q3W7F5-F1
#
_cell.length_a   1.000
_cell.length_b   1.000
_cell.length_c   1.000
_cell.angle_alpha   90.00
_cell.angle_beta   90.00
_cell.angle_gamma   90.00
#
_symmetry.space_group_name_H-M   'P 1'
#
loop_
_entity.id
_entity.type
_entity.pdbx_description
1 polymer ?
#
loop_
_entity_poly.entity_id
_entity_poly.type
_entity_poly.pdbx_seq_one_letter_code
_entity_poly.pdbx_strand_id
1 'polypeptide(L)'
;MNRRNFLGSAAAGAAALAASEVLLSSEMAEAASLSSTKMPPVPRTEKRGDMPYRALGKTGEMVSLIGLGGFHIGKQSEENASIRIMHAAIDAGINFMDNCWDYHDGLSELRMGKALQGGRRDKVFLMTKIDGRPKSVAAKQIDESLARLKTDHVDLLQFHEILRYEDPDRIFAPDGAVHAAIEAQKAGKVRFIGFTGHKNPNIHLEMYKVADAHGFHFDAVQHPVNVMDAHFRSFTRNVIPVSAAHGTATLNNDLSEAKAIEGLWDGVPPPFSSTK
;
A
#
# COMPACT_ATOMS: atom_id res chain seq x y z
N MET A 1 28.67 -32.05 -43.50
CA MET A 1 27.74 -32.09 -42.34
C MET A 1 27.03 -33.43 -42.34
N ASN A 2 27.20 -34.23 -41.28
CA ASN A 2 26.83 -35.64 -41.27
C ASN A 2 25.49 -35.87 -40.54
N ARG A 3 24.61 -36.72 -41.09
CA ARG A 3 23.21 -36.94 -40.65
C ARG A 3 23.04 -37.44 -39.20
N ARG A 4 24.14 -37.77 -38.50
CA ARG A 4 24.12 -38.26 -37.12
C ARG A 4 24.08 -37.16 -36.04
N ASN A 5 24.38 -35.90 -36.38
CA ASN A 5 24.39 -34.81 -35.40
C ASN A 5 23.07 -34.05 -35.25
N PHE A 6 22.04 -34.38 -36.05
CA PHE A 6 20.75 -33.68 -36.01
C PHE A 6 19.79 -34.25 -34.94
N LEU A 7 19.97 -35.51 -34.53
CA LEU A 7 19.08 -36.17 -33.56
C LEU A 7 19.49 -35.94 -32.09
N GLY A 8 20.71 -35.46 -31.82
CA GLY A 8 21.16 -35.14 -30.46
C GLY A 8 20.60 -33.82 -29.92
N SER A 9 20.29 -32.87 -30.80
CA SER A 9 19.84 -31.51 -30.42
C SER A 9 18.33 -31.39 -30.23
N ALA A 10 17.54 -32.38 -30.66
CA ALA A 10 16.09 -32.37 -30.55
C ALA A 10 15.57 -32.92 -29.19
N ALA A 11 16.34 -33.79 -28.54
CA ALA A 11 15.93 -34.41 -27.27
C ALA A 11 16.11 -33.47 -26.05
N ALA A 12 17.07 -32.54 -26.09
CA ALA A 12 17.33 -31.62 -24.99
C ALA A 12 16.28 -30.49 -24.87
N GLY A 13 15.63 -30.10 -25.98
CA GLY A 13 14.60 -29.06 -25.98
C GLY A 13 13.24 -29.52 -25.43
N ALA A 14 12.84 -30.76 -25.74
CA ALA A 14 11.55 -31.30 -25.30
C ALA A 14 11.53 -31.60 -23.79
N ALA A 15 12.63 -32.07 -23.21
CA ALA A 15 12.74 -32.32 -21.77
C ALA A 15 12.75 -31.01 -20.95
N ALA A 16 13.40 -29.95 -21.46
CA ALA A 16 13.45 -28.66 -20.79
C ALA A 16 12.09 -27.93 -20.83
N LEU A 17 11.34 -28.04 -21.93
CA LEU A 17 9.98 -27.51 -22.05
C LEU A 17 8.98 -28.27 -21.16
N ALA A 18 9.05 -29.60 -21.14
CA ALA A 18 8.19 -30.40 -20.26
C ALA A 18 8.50 -30.16 -18.78
N ALA A 19 9.77 -30.02 -18.41
CA ALA A 19 10.16 -29.69 -17.05
C ALA A 19 9.71 -28.27 -16.63
N SER A 20 9.80 -27.27 -17.53
CA SER A 20 9.32 -25.93 -17.22
C SER A 20 7.79 -25.86 -17.12
N GLU A 21 7.05 -26.58 -17.99
CA GLU A 21 5.58 -26.68 -17.90
C GLU A 21 5.13 -27.41 -16.63
N VAL A 22 5.86 -28.44 -16.20
CA VAL A 22 5.60 -29.15 -14.93
C VAL A 22 5.91 -28.26 -13.71
N LEU A 23 6.99 -27.48 -13.75
CA LEU A 23 7.32 -26.53 -12.68
C LEU A 23 6.30 -25.39 -12.61
N LEU A 24 5.97 -24.77 -13.74
CA LEU A 24 4.93 -23.74 -13.84
C LEU A 24 3.56 -24.27 -13.38
N SER A 25 3.19 -25.49 -13.78
CA SER A 25 1.92 -26.08 -13.34
C SER A 25 1.93 -26.45 -11.85
N SER A 26 3.07 -26.82 -11.27
CA SER A 26 3.20 -27.06 -9.83
C SER A 26 3.14 -25.76 -9.01
N GLU A 27 3.78 -24.68 -9.45
CA GLU A 27 3.70 -23.35 -8.82
C GLU A 27 2.29 -22.76 -8.97
N MET A 28 1.65 -22.93 -10.14
CA MET A 28 0.25 -22.52 -10.36
C MET A 28 -0.72 -23.35 -9.51
N ALA A 29 -0.46 -24.64 -9.32
CA ALA A 29 -1.26 -25.52 -8.47
C ALA A 29 -1.09 -25.20 -6.97
N GLU A 30 0.11 -24.80 -6.54
CA GLU A 30 0.38 -24.36 -5.17
C GLU A 30 -0.25 -22.98 -4.89
N ALA A 31 -0.18 -22.05 -5.85
CA ALA A 31 -0.91 -20.78 -5.80
C ALA A 31 -2.45 -20.99 -5.79
N ALA A 32 -2.96 -21.95 -6.55
CA ALA A 32 -4.38 -22.31 -6.56
C ALA A 32 -4.82 -23.04 -5.27
N SER A 33 -3.94 -23.85 -4.68
CA SER A 33 -4.13 -24.48 -3.38
C SER A 33 -4.23 -23.45 -2.25
N LEU A 34 -3.37 -22.43 -2.26
CA LEU A 34 -3.43 -21.27 -1.37
C LEU A 34 -4.67 -20.40 -1.59
N SER A 35 -5.27 -20.43 -2.79
CA SER A 35 -6.55 -19.75 -3.10
C SER A 35 -7.77 -20.45 -2.48
N SER A 36 -7.65 -21.74 -2.10
CA SER A 36 -8.74 -22.52 -1.50
C SER A 36 -8.95 -22.29 0.00
N THR A 37 -8.09 -21.52 0.67
CA THR A 37 -8.30 -21.15 2.07
C THR A 37 -9.49 -20.21 2.19
N LYS A 38 -10.55 -20.69 2.85
CA LYS A 38 -11.72 -19.91 3.28
C LYS A 38 -11.25 -18.54 3.80
N MET A 39 -11.72 -17.44 3.19
CA MET A 39 -11.31 -16.10 3.61
C MET A 39 -11.43 -15.98 5.14
N PRO A 40 -10.43 -15.41 5.83
CA PRO A 40 -10.54 -15.23 7.26
C PRO A 40 -11.77 -14.37 7.59
N PRO A 41 -12.38 -14.58 8.77
CA PRO A 41 -13.54 -13.81 9.18
C PRO A 41 -13.25 -12.32 9.13
N VAL A 42 -14.19 -11.55 8.56
CA VAL A 42 -14.08 -10.09 8.46
C VAL A 42 -13.88 -9.53 9.88
N PRO A 43 -12.84 -8.71 10.13
CA PRO A 43 -12.59 -8.20 11.47
C PRO A 43 -13.78 -7.40 11.99
N ARG A 44 -14.08 -7.59 13.28
CA ARG A 44 -15.22 -6.94 13.96
C ARG A 44 -15.13 -5.43 13.80
N THR A 45 -16.22 -4.82 13.36
CA THR A 45 -16.33 -3.36 13.26
C THR A 45 -16.88 -2.79 14.57
N GLU A 46 -16.22 -1.76 15.09
CA GLU A 46 -16.68 -0.94 16.21
C GLU A 46 -17.21 0.39 15.67
N LYS A 47 -18.33 0.91 16.20
CA LYS A 47 -18.86 2.21 15.79
C LYS A 47 -18.65 3.25 16.89
N ARG A 48 -18.05 4.40 16.59
CA ARG A 48 -17.93 5.56 17.51
C ARG A 48 -18.62 6.75 16.87
N GLY A 49 -19.73 7.21 17.46
CA GLY A 49 -20.63 8.15 16.79
C GLY A 49 -21.19 7.52 15.50
N ASP A 50 -21.02 8.20 14.37
CA ASP A 50 -21.40 7.67 13.05
C ASP A 50 -20.28 6.95 12.30
N MET A 51 -19.04 7.07 12.75
CA MET A 51 -17.89 6.47 12.07
C MET A 51 -17.69 5.01 12.50
N PRO A 52 -17.64 4.05 11.55
CA PRO A 52 -17.20 2.69 11.81
C PRO A 52 -15.66 2.58 11.77
N TYR A 53 -15.11 1.73 12.64
CA TYR A 53 -13.68 1.47 12.82
C TYR A 53 -13.40 -0.04 12.74
N ARG A 54 -12.21 -0.40 12.31
CA ARG A 54 -11.74 -1.79 12.24
C ARG A 54 -10.30 -1.89 12.73
N ALA A 55 -9.95 -3.03 13.31
CA ALA A 55 -8.56 -3.35 13.61
C ALA A 55 -7.71 -3.36 12.33
N LEU A 56 -6.56 -2.70 12.36
CA LEU A 56 -5.58 -2.68 11.28
C LEU A 56 -4.76 -3.98 11.31
N GLY A 57 -5.23 -5.02 10.63
CA GLY A 57 -4.54 -6.32 10.61
C GLY A 57 -4.37 -6.88 12.03
N LYS A 58 -3.15 -7.29 12.38
CA LYS A 58 -2.79 -7.80 13.72
C LYS A 58 -2.20 -6.73 14.66
N THR A 59 -2.17 -5.45 14.28
CA THR A 59 -1.51 -4.40 15.07
C THR A 59 -2.26 -4.03 16.36
N GLY A 60 -3.57 -4.33 16.41
CA GLY A 60 -4.45 -3.91 17.50
C GLY A 60 -4.96 -2.46 17.39
N GLU A 61 -4.48 -1.70 16.41
CA GLU A 61 -4.92 -0.31 16.19
C GLU A 61 -6.29 -0.25 15.53
N MET A 62 -7.17 0.62 16.05
CA MET A 62 -8.50 0.82 15.50
C MET A 62 -8.50 2.02 14.55
N VAL A 63 -8.63 1.74 13.25
CA VAL A 63 -8.64 2.76 12.19
C VAL A 63 -10.05 2.92 11.62
N SER A 64 -10.43 4.14 11.25
CA SER A 64 -11.69 4.44 10.59
C SER A 64 -11.78 3.70 9.25
N LEU A 65 -12.96 3.18 8.92
CA LEU A 65 -13.17 2.46 7.64
C LEU A 65 -12.93 3.34 6.42
N ILE A 66 -13.10 4.66 6.59
CA ILE A 66 -12.79 5.68 5.59
C ILE A 66 -11.54 6.41 6.09
N GLY A 67 -10.55 6.55 5.22
CA GLY A 67 -9.36 7.38 5.45
C GLY A 67 -9.35 8.62 4.57
N LEU A 68 -8.50 9.59 4.92
CA LEU A 68 -8.27 10.78 4.11
C LEU A 68 -6.95 10.65 3.35
N GLY A 69 -7.04 10.62 2.01
CA GLY A 69 -5.88 10.53 1.11
C GLY A 69 -5.13 11.84 0.94
N GLY A 70 -3.82 11.83 1.15
CA GLY A 70 -2.97 13.03 1.17
C GLY A 70 -2.71 13.68 -0.19
N PHE A 71 -2.80 12.94 -1.30
CA PHE A 71 -2.50 13.48 -2.63
C PHE A 71 -3.36 14.72 -2.96
N HIS A 72 -4.67 14.65 -2.70
CA HIS A 72 -5.59 15.75 -3.02
C HIS A 72 -5.48 16.95 -2.06
N ILE A 73 -4.83 16.77 -0.90
CA ILE A 73 -4.58 17.83 0.08
C ILE A 73 -3.54 18.82 -0.46
N GLY A 74 -2.58 18.38 -1.28
CA GLY A 74 -1.64 19.28 -1.96
C GLY A 74 -2.24 20.09 -3.11
N LYS A 75 -3.38 19.67 -3.68
CA LYS A 75 -3.98 20.29 -4.89
C LYS A 75 -4.70 21.61 -4.65
N GLN A 76 -5.15 21.89 -3.43
CA GLN A 76 -5.93 23.10 -3.18
C GLN A 76 -5.07 24.35 -3.41
N SER A 77 -5.63 25.38 -4.06
CA SER A 77 -4.93 26.67 -4.24
C SER A 77 -4.58 27.29 -2.90
N GLU A 78 -5.55 27.31 -1.98
CA GLU A 78 -5.39 27.85 -0.64
C GLU A 78 -5.04 26.75 0.38
N GLU A 79 -3.96 26.95 1.14
CA GLU A 79 -3.55 26.05 2.23
C GLU A 79 -4.68 25.87 3.26
N ASN A 80 -5.37 26.95 3.62
CA ASN A 80 -6.45 26.93 4.59
C ASN A 80 -7.64 26.06 4.15
N ALA A 81 -7.89 25.91 2.85
CA ALA A 81 -8.91 24.98 2.36
C ALA A 81 -8.53 23.52 2.68
N SER A 82 -7.25 23.18 2.49
CA SER A 82 -6.70 21.86 2.82
C SER A 82 -6.81 21.56 4.32
N ILE A 83 -6.46 22.54 5.16
CA ILE A 83 -6.56 22.44 6.62
C ILE A 83 -8.01 22.22 7.05
N ARG A 84 -8.96 22.98 6.51
CA ARG A 84 -10.39 22.81 6.84
C ARG A 84 -10.93 21.44 6.46
N ILE A 85 -10.52 20.88 5.32
CA ILE A 85 -10.90 19.52 4.91
C ILE A 85 -10.40 18.50 5.94
N MET A 86 -9.14 18.58 6.34
CA MET A 86 -8.57 17.69 7.35
C MET A 86 -9.25 17.83 8.71
N HIS A 87 -9.55 19.07 9.14
CA HIS A 87 -10.27 19.31 10.40
C HIS A 87 -11.68 18.74 10.36
N ALA A 88 -12.43 18.99 9.28
CA ALA A 88 -13.76 18.42 9.11
C ALA A 88 -13.75 16.89 9.11
N ALA A 89 -12.75 16.25 8.49
CA ALA A 89 -12.57 14.80 8.53
C ALA A 89 -12.36 14.28 9.96
N ILE A 90 -11.45 14.91 10.71
CA ILE A 90 -11.16 14.54 12.12
C ILE A 90 -12.40 14.74 12.99
N ASP A 91 -13.10 15.86 12.83
CA ASP A 91 -14.30 16.19 13.61
C ASP A 91 -15.45 15.21 13.29
N ALA A 92 -15.50 14.66 12.07
CA ALA A 92 -16.42 13.58 11.67
C ALA A 92 -15.96 12.17 12.12
N GLY A 93 -14.82 12.06 12.80
CA GLY A 93 -14.29 10.80 13.33
C GLY A 93 -13.36 10.03 12.38
N ILE A 94 -12.96 10.59 11.23
CA ILE A 94 -11.91 9.97 10.41
C ILE A 94 -10.58 10.09 11.15
N ASN A 95 -9.94 8.97 11.44
CA ASN A 95 -8.63 8.95 12.10
C ASN A 95 -7.50 8.47 11.19
N PHE A 96 -7.77 7.79 10.07
CA PHE A 96 -6.73 7.32 9.18
C PHE A 96 -6.30 8.40 8.17
N MET A 97 -5.06 8.89 8.30
CA MET A 97 -4.50 9.97 7.47
C MET A 97 -3.34 9.44 6.62
N ASP A 98 -3.55 9.36 5.31
CA ASP A 98 -2.57 8.89 4.33
C ASP A 98 -1.77 10.04 3.74
N ASN A 99 -0.46 9.86 3.55
CA ASN A 99 0.40 10.82 2.87
C ASN A 99 1.54 10.13 2.10
N CYS A 100 2.41 10.90 1.48
CA CYS A 100 3.63 10.44 0.84
C CYS A 100 4.66 11.58 0.83
N TRP A 101 5.93 11.24 1.02
CA TRP A 101 7.08 12.14 0.91
C TRP A 101 7.04 13.00 -0.36
N ASP A 102 6.61 12.42 -1.49
CA ASP A 102 6.69 13.05 -2.81
C ASP A 102 5.40 13.75 -3.26
N TYR A 103 4.31 13.70 -2.47
CA TYR A 103 3.05 14.31 -2.90
C TYR A 103 3.15 15.82 -2.97
N HIS A 104 3.17 16.34 -4.20
CA HIS A 104 3.32 17.76 -4.51
C HIS A 104 4.63 18.32 -3.96
N ASP A 105 5.75 17.64 -4.21
CA ASP A 105 7.08 18.03 -3.76
C ASP A 105 7.14 18.24 -2.22
N GLY A 106 6.44 17.36 -1.47
CA GLY A 106 6.32 17.41 -0.02
C GLY A 106 5.30 18.41 0.54
N LEU A 107 4.61 19.19 -0.30
CA LEU A 107 3.61 20.17 0.14
C LEU A 107 2.44 19.52 0.90
N SER A 108 2.05 18.31 0.52
CA SER A 108 0.95 17.60 1.19
C SER A 108 1.28 17.26 2.65
N GLU A 109 2.53 16.89 2.94
CA GLU A 109 3.00 16.65 4.30
C GLU A 109 3.12 17.96 5.10
N LEU A 110 3.60 19.05 4.47
CA LEU A 110 3.65 20.36 5.13
C LEU A 110 2.26 20.84 5.58
N ARG A 111 1.26 20.70 4.70
CA ARG A 111 -0.13 21.07 5.00
C ARG A 111 -0.72 20.19 6.09
N MET A 112 -0.52 18.87 6.01
CA MET A 112 -1.00 17.93 7.01
C MET A 112 -0.34 18.16 8.37
N GLY A 113 0.98 18.39 8.41
CA GLY A 113 1.70 18.70 9.63
C GLY A 113 1.18 19.95 10.32
N LYS A 114 0.82 21.00 9.57
CA LYS A 114 0.14 22.20 10.11
C LYS A 114 -1.25 21.86 10.67
N ALA A 115 -2.03 21.07 9.94
CA ALA A 115 -3.39 20.72 10.35
C ALA A 115 -3.46 19.87 11.63
N LEU A 116 -2.44 19.05 11.89
CA LEU A 116 -2.37 18.15 13.04
C LEU A 116 -1.85 18.81 14.33
N GLN A 117 -1.43 20.07 14.28
CA GLN A 117 -1.04 20.82 15.48
C GLN A 117 -2.23 21.06 16.44
N GLY A 118 -1.91 21.43 17.68
CA GLY A 118 -2.92 21.73 18.70
C GLY A 118 -3.68 20.50 19.19
N GLY A 119 -2.98 19.37 19.36
CA GLY A 119 -3.54 18.12 19.91
C GLY A 119 -4.36 17.28 18.93
N ARG A 120 -4.35 17.61 17.63
CA ARG A 120 -5.01 16.79 16.61
C ARG A 120 -4.18 15.57 16.20
N ARG A 121 -2.85 15.63 16.31
CA ARG A 121 -1.94 14.51 16.07
C ARG A 121 -2.31 13.26 16.88
N ASP A 122 -2.70 13.44 18.14
CA ASP A 122 -3.06 12.34 19.05
C ASP A 122 -4.41 11.69 18.73
N LYS A 123 -5.19 12.30 17.83
CA LYS A 123 -6.51 11.80 17.41
C LYS A 123 -6.45 10.95 16.13
N VAL A 124 -5.30 10.89 15.47
CA VAL A 124 -5.16 10.28 14.15
C VAL A 124 -4.12 9.18 14.13
N PHE A 125 -4.38 8.17 13.31
CA PHE A 125 -3.41 7.23 12.80
C PHE A 125 -2.79 7.84 11.53
N LEU A 126 -1.57 8.35 11.65
CA LEU A 126 -0.86 9.08 10.61
C LEU A 126 0.12 8.16 9.88
N MET A 127 0.07 8.17 8.56
CA MET A 127 0.98 7.37 7.74
C MET A 127 1.62 8.18 6.61
N THR A 128 2.83 7.77 6.21
CA THR A 128 3.48 8.30 5.00
C THR A 128 4.16 7.19 4.22
N LYS A 129 4.65 7.53 3.03
CA LYS A 129 5.32 6.63 2.10
C LYS A 129 6.65 7.22 1.67
N ILE A 130 7.63 6.37 1.41
CA ILE A 130 8.96 6.74 0.90
C ILE A 130 9.32 5.89 -0.32
N ASP A 131 10.07 6.43 -1.26
CA ASP A 131 10.48 5.73 -2.49
C ASP A 131 11.98 5.43 -2.56
N GLY A 132 12.77 5.93 -1.60
CA GLY A 132 14.18 5.64 -1.44
C GLY A 132 14.43 4.13 -1.31
N ARG A 133 15.22 3.56 -2.23
CA ARG A 133 15.62 2.15 -2.19
C ARG A 133 16.92 1.91 -1.41
N PRO A 134 17.97 2.74 -1.55
CA PRO A 134 19.13 2.65 -0.66
C PRO A 134 18.77 3.14 0.74
N LYS A 135 19.35 2.52 1.76
CA LYS A 135 19.17 2.82 3.18
C LYS A 135 19.37 4.31 3.49
N SER A 136 20.44 4.92 2.96
CA SER A 136 20.76 6.33 3.21
C SER A 136 19.69 7.28 2.68
N VAL A 137 19.12 6.98 1.51
CA VAL A 137 18.05 7.76 0.91
C VAL A 137 16.76 7.57 1.69
N ALA A 138 16.40 6.32 2.03
CA ALA A 138 15.22 6.02 2.83
C ALA A 138 15.26 6.72 4.21
N ALA A 139 16.41 6.66 4.90
CA ALA A 139 16.60 7.32 6.19
C ALA A 139 16.41 8.84 6.09
N LYS A 140 17.00 9.46 5.06
CA LYS A 140 16.83 10.89 4.79
C LYS A 140 15.36 11.25 4.56
N GLN A 141 14.65 10.48 3.73
CA GLN A 141 13.24 10.73 3.44
C GLN A 141 12.34 10.58 4.67
N ILE A 142 12.62 9.60 5.55
CA ILE A 142 11.90 9.46 6.83
C ILE A 142 12.06 10.75 7.66
N ASP A 143 13.30 11.22 7.85
CA ASP A 143 13.57 12.41 8.66
C ASP A 143 12.95 13.68 8.08
N GLU A 144 13.03 13.86 6.76
CA GLU A 144 12.41 15.00 6.09
C GLU A 144 10.88 14.94 6.14
N SER A 145 10.28 13.75 6.04
CA SER A 145 8.82 13.56 6.18
C SER A 145 8.36 13.93 7.57
N LEU A 146 9.05 13.47 8.62
CA LEU A 146 8.74 13.82 10.02
C LEU A 146 8.85 15.32 10.27
N ALA A 147 9.89 15.97 9.72
CA ALA A 147 10.06 17.41 9.81
C ALA A 147 8.89 18.18 9.16
N ARG A 148 8.44 17.75 7.97
CA ARG A 148 7.29 18.37 7.28
C ARG A 148 5.97 18.11 8.00
N LEU A 149 5.77 16.89 8.48
CA LEU A 149 4.60 16.47 9.27
C LEU A 149 4.60 17.06 10.69
N LYS A 150 5.69 17.70 11.12
CA LYS A 150 5.82 18.34 12.44
C LYS A 150 5.48 17.38 13.59
N THR A 151 6.02 16.16 13.50
CA THR A 151 5.86 15.09 14.48
C THR A 151 7.16 14.31 14.60
N ASP A 152 7.38 13.69 15.75
CA ASP A 152 8.52 12.82 16.01
C ASP A 152 8.32 11.39 15.46
N HIS A 153 7.09 11.00 15.16
CA HIS A 153 6.78 9.67 14.64
C HIS A 153 5.56 9.62 13.72
N VAL A 154 5.57 8.66 12.79
CA VAL A 154 4.39 8.19 12.06
C VAL A 154 3.95 6.82 12.57
N ASP A 155 2.65 6.57 12.49
CA ASP A 155 2.07 5.29 12.88
C ASP A 155 2.40 4.21 11.85
N LEU A 156 2.35 4.52 10.55
CA LEU A 156 2.71 3.58 9.49
C LEU A 156 3.64 4.24 8.46
N LEU A 157 4.74 3.57 8.15
CA LEU A 157 5.60 3.90 7.01
C LEU A 157 5.42 2.83 5.92
N GLN A 158 5.19 3.24 4.67
CA GLN A 158 5.16 2.29 3.56
C GLN A 158 6.26 2.52 2.53
N PHE A 159 6.86 1.44 2.03
CA PHE A 159 7.67 1.50 0.81
C PHE A 159 6.75 1.76 -0.39
N HIS A 160 6.95 2.90 -1.04
CA HIS A 160 6.15 3.38 -2.15
C HIS A 160 6.59 2.76 -3.48
N GLU A 161 5.64 2.66 -4.40
CA GLU A 161 5.87 2.29 -5.80
C GLU A 161 6.61 0.96 -5.97
N ILE A 162 6.14 -0.11 -5.32
CA ILE A 162 6.58 -1.47 -5.67
C ILE A 162 5.95 -1.82 -7.02
N LEU A 163 6.62 -1.44 -8.11
CA LEU A 163 6.11 -1.48 -9.49
C LEU A 163 7.01 -2.32 -10.42
N ARG A 164 8.11 -2.85 -9.92
CA ARG A 164 9.07 -3.67 -10.68
C ARG A 164 9.40 -4.94 -9.89
N TYR A 165 9.72 -6.02 -10.61
CA TYR A 165 10.04 -7.31 -9.97
C TYR A 165 11.32 -7.23 -9.12
N GLU A 166 12.20 -6.28 -9.42
CA GLU A 166 13.46 -6.07 -8.68
C GLU A 166 13.29 -5.13 -7.48
N ASP A 167 12.12 -4.50 -7.28
CA ASP A 167 11.89 -3.61 -6.14
C ASP A 167 12.04 -4.32 -4.78
N PRO A 168 11.47 -5.54 -4.58
CA PRO A 168 11.70 -6.32 -3.35
C PRO A 168 13.18 -6.54 -3.06
N ASP A 169 13.96 -7.05 -4.02
CA ASP A 169 15.40 -7.32 -3.84
C ASP A 169 16.17 -6.05 -3.45
N ARG A 170 15.82 -4.90 -4.03
CA ARG A 170 16.46 -3.61 -3.71
C ARG A 170 16.11 -3.12 -2.31
N ILE A 171 14.91 -3.41 -1.82
CA ILE A 171 14.48 -3.03 -0.46
C ILE A 171 15.19 -3.90 0.59
N PHE A 172 15.39 -5.18 0.29
CA PHE A 172 16.00 -6.16 1.17
C PHE A 172 17.50 -6.39 0.96
N ALA A 173 18.13 -5.65 0.03
CA ALA A 173 19.58 -5.66 -0.18
C ALA A 173 20.34 -5.31 1.12
N PRO A 174 21.63 -5.67 1.25
CA PRO A 174 22.43 -5.37 2.45
C PRO A 174 22.48 -3.87 2.83
N ASP A 175 22.36 -2.98 1.85
CA ASP A 175 22.24 -1.53 2.02
C ASP A 175 20.85 -1.00 1.64
N GLY A 176 19.83 -1.86 1.70
CA GLY A 176 18.45 -1.59 1.29
C GLY A 176 17.61 -0.84 2.31
N ALA A 177 16.49 -0.30 1.84
CA ALA A 177 15.59 0.56 2.59
C ALA A 177 14.96 -0.11 3.82
N VAL A 178 14.84 -1.44 3.85
CA VAL A 178 14.29 -2.17 5.01
C VAL A 178 15.09 -1.88 6.28
N HIS A 179 16.41 -1.74 6.16
CA HIS A 179 17.28 -1.44 7.30
C HIS A 179 17.02 -0.04 7.87
N ALA A 180 16.72 0.95 7.03
CA ALA A 180 16.36 2.29 7.49
C ALA A 180 15.00 2.28 8.22
N ALA A 181 14.01 1.54 7.70
CA ALA A 181 12.71 1.42 8.34
C ALA A 181 12.80 0.71 9.71
N ILE A 182 13.58 -0.38 9.81
CA ILE A 182 13.83 -1.09 11.08
C ILE A 182 14.55 -0.19 12.09
N GLU A 183 15.55 0.58 11.66
CA GLU A 183 16.25 1.53 12.54
C GLU A 183 15.34 2.66 13.00
N ALA A 184 14.51 3.20 12.11
CA ALA A 184 13.50 4.20 12.46
C ALA A 184 12.47 3.63 13.45
N GLN A 185 12.06 2.37 13.28
CA GLN A 185 11.15 1.69 14.22
C GLN A 185 11.78 1.53 15.60
N LYS A 186 13.04 1.08 15.67
CA LYS A 186 13.80 0.98 16.94
C LYS A 186 14.00 2.34 17.61
N ALA A 187 14.13 3.41 16.82
CA ALA A 187 14.26 4.78 17.31
C ALA A 187 12.91 5.42 17.69
N GLY A 188 11.78 4.72 17.53
CA GLY A 188 10.44 5.23 17.84
C GLY A 188 9.86 6.19 16.80
N LYS A 189 10.52 6.37 15.65
CA LYS A 189 10.08 7.25 14.56
C LYS A 189 8.96 6.65 13.71
N VAL A 190 8.84 5.33 13.72
CA VAL A 190 7.87 4.55 12.93
C VAL A 190 7.30 3.46 13.83
N ARG A 191 5.99 3.25 13.84
CA ARG A 191 5.39 2.16 14.63
C ARG A 191 5.23 0.88 13.81
N PHE A 192 4.67 1.01 12.60
CA PHE A 192 4.37 -0.09 11.69
C PHE A 192 5.01 0.11 10.32
N ILE A 193 5.33 -0.99 9.63
CA ILE A 193 5.97 -0.98 8.32
C ILE A 193 5.10 -1.72 7.30
N GLY A 194 4.91 -1.11 6.14
CA GLY A 194 4.15 -1.69 5.05
C GLY A 194 4.74 -1.41 3.67
N PHE A 195 3.98 -1.69 2.63
CA PHE A 195 4.35 -1.36 1.26
C PHE A 195 3.12 -1.11 0.39
N THR A 196 3.33 -0.49 -0.77
CA THR A 196 2.26 -0.20 -1.72
C THR A 196 2.76 -0.26 -3.16
N GLY A 197 1.85 -0.57 -4.09
CA GLY A 197 2.16 -0.56 -5.51
C GLY A 197 0.89 -0.76 -6.33
N HIS A 198 0.90 -0.27 -7.57
CA HIS A 198 -0.31 -0.14 -8.38
C HIS A 198 -0.29 -0.94 -9.69
N LYS A 199 0.84 -1.57 -10.04
CA LYS A 199 1.06 -2.06 -11.41
C LYS A 199 0.57 -3.49 -11.66
N ASN A 200 0.89 -4.40 -10.75
CA ASN A 200 0.65 -5.83 -10.95
C ASN A 200 0.61 -6.58 -9.60
N PRO A 201 -0.43 -7.38 -9.32
CA PRO A 201 -0.51 -8.18 -8.09
C PRO A 201 0.67 -9.15 -7.95
N ASN A 202 1.23 -9.68 -9.03
CA ASN A 202 2.37 -10.61 -8.95
C ASN A 202 3.61 -9.96 -8.35
N ILE A 203 3.75 -8.62 -8.46
CA ILE A 203 4.85 -7.88 -7.85
C ILE A 203 4.64 -7.78 -6.33
N HIS A 204 3.39 -7.68 -5.86
CA HIS A 204 3.09 -7.75 -4.42
C HIS A 204 3.35 -9.16 -3.87
N LEU A 205 3.05 -10.20 -4.66
CA LEU A 205 3.36 -11.58 -4.28
C LEU A 205 4.87 -11.81 -4.18
N GLU A 206 5.66 -11.27 -5.13
CA GLU A 206 7.12 -11.34 -5.03
C GLU A 206 7.64 -10.59 -3.80
N MET A 207 7.04 -9.45 -3.44
CA MET A 207 7.39 -8.71 -2.23
C MET A 207 7.19 -9.55 -0.96
N TYR A 208 6.09 -10.30 -0.85
CA TYR A 208 5.87 -11.23 0.26
C TYR A 208 6.89 -12.37 0.25
N LYS A 209 7.13 -13.01 -0.90
CA LYS A 209 8.10 -14.10 -1.03
C LYS A 209 9.51 -13.68 -0.58
N VAL A 210 9.97 -12.51 -1.02
CA VAL A 210 11.29 -11.98 -0.61
C VAL A 210 11.28 -11.62 0.88
N ALA A 211 10.20 -11.00 1.39
CA ALA A 211 10.10 -10.71 2.82
C ALA A 211 10.17 -11.98 3.69
N ASP A 212 9.48 -13.06 3.29
CA ASP A 212 9.52 -14.35 3.97
C ASP A 212 10.93 -14.95 3.97
N ALA A 213 11.63 -14.90 2.83
CA ALA A 213 13.01 -15.35 2.73
C ALA A 213 13.96 -14.57 3.67
N HIS A 214 13.62 -13.33 3.98
CA HIS A 214 14.33 -12.48 4.94
C HIS A 214 13.75 -12.52 6.37
N GLY A 215 12.70 -13.32 6.61
CA GLY A 215 12.03 -13.40 7.92
C GLY A 215 11.37 -12.08 8.36
N PHE A 216 10.96 -11.24 7.40
CA PHE A 216 10.38 -9.92 7.65
C PHE A 216 8.86 -9.94 7.53
N HIS A 217 8.16 -9.32 8.48
CA HIS A 217 6.71 -9.18 8.46
C HIS A 217 6.30 -7.75 8.11
N PHE A 218 5.39 -7.60 7.14
CA PHE A 218 4.69 -6.34 6.87
C PHE A 218 3.40 -6.24 7.67
N ASP A 219 3.21 -5.12 8.36
CA ASP A 219 2.01 -4.83 9.15
C ASP A 219 0.82 -4.42 8.27
N ALA A 220 1.10 -3.75 7.15
CA ALA A 220 0.09 -3.30 6.21
C ALA A 220 0.57 -3.36 4.75
N VAL A 221 -0.38 -3.51 3.84
CA VAL A 221 -0.18 -3.36 2.41
C VAL A 221 -1.32 -2.54 1.82
N GLN A 222 -1.00 -1.62 0.90
CA GLN A 222 -1.99 -0.81 0.22
C GLN A 222 -2.10 -1.20 -1.26
N HIS A 223 -3.33 -1.41 -1.73
CA HIS A 223 -3.66 -1.90 -3.08
C HIS A 223 -4.62 -0.96 -3.82
N PRO A 224 -4.59 -0.92 -5.17
CA PRO A 224 -5.58 -0.21 -5.99
C PRO A 224 -6.83 -1.08 -6.26
N VAL A 225 -7.69 -1.27 -5.27
CA VAL A 225 -8.91 -2.05 -5.45
C VAL A 225 -10.09 -1.14 -5.79
N ASN A 226 -10.54 -1.20 -7.04
CA ASN A 226 -11.77 -0.56 -7.49
C ASN A 226 -12.77 -1.61 -8.02
N VAL A 227 -13.93 -1.15 -8.52
CA VAL A 227 -14.99 -2.02 -9.06
C VAL A 227 -14.51 -2.91 -10.22
N MET A 228 -13.48 -2.48 -10.95
CA MET A 228 -12.90 -3.20 -12.10
C MET A 228 -11.85 -4.24 -11.70
N ASP A 229 -11.34 -4.23 -10.45
CA ASP A 229 -10.30 -5.14 -9.96
C ASP A 229 -10.63 -6.61 -10.25
N ALA A 230 -11.90 -6.99 -10.15
CA ALA A 230 -12.36 -8.36 -10.37
C ALA A 230 -12.09 -8.91 -11.79
N HIS A 231 -11.80 -8.06 -12.77
CA HIS A 231 -11.76 -8.43 -14.18
C HIS A 231 -10.34 -8.57 -14.75
N PHE A 232 -9.36 -7.86 -14.22
CA PHE A 232 -7.99 -7.86 -14.76
C PHE A 232 -6.97 -7.75 -13.64
N ARG A 233 -6.07 -8.75 -13.54
CA ARG A 233 -4.97 -8.76 -12.57
C ARG A 233 -5.43 -8.38 -11.15
N SER A 234 -6.49 -9.04 -10.69
CA SER A 234 -7.17 -8.72 -9.45
C SER A 234 -6.26 -8.83 -8.22
N PHE A 235 -6.06 -7.73 -7.51
CA PHE A 235 -5.44 -7.74 -6.18
C PHE A 235 -6.34 -8.46 -5.17
N THR A 236 -7.67 -8.32 -5.29
CA THR A 236 -8.63 -8.98 -4.41
C THR A 236 -8.55 -10.50 -4.48
N ARG A 237 -8.37 -11.07 -5.68
CA ARG A 237 -8.30 -12.53 -5.85
C ARG A 237 -6.91 -13.10 -5.59
N ASN A 238 -5.86 -12.33 -5.85
CA ASN A 238 -4.48 -12.85 -5.79
C ASN A 238 -3.74 -12.42 -4.52
N VAL A 239 -3.79 -11.15 -4.13
CA VAL A 239 -2.94 -10.58 -3.07
C VAL A 239 -3.64 -10.57 -1.72
N ILE A 240 -4.93 -10.19 -1.66
CA ILE A 240 -5.66 -10.09 -0.39
C ILE A 240 -5.66 -11.41 0.40
N PRO A 241 -5.87 -12.61 -0.20
CA PRO A 241 -5.80 -13.87 0.54
C PRO A 241 -4.42 -14.10 1.17
N VAL A 242 -3.34 -13.75 0.46
CA VAL A 242 -1.96 -13.85 0.96
C VAL A 242 -1.73 -12.87 2.11
N SER A 243 -2.15 -11.60 1.97
CA SER A 243 -2.09 -10.61 3.05
C SER A 243 -2.83 -11.11 4.30
N ALA A 244 -4.01 -11.72 4.12
CA ALA A 244 -4.81 -12.31 5.18
C ALA A 244 -4.07 -13.45 5.90
N ALA A 245 -3.45 -14.36 5.16
CA ALA A 245 -2.67 -15.47 5.71
C ALA A 245 -1.46 -14.98 6.54
N HIS A 246 -0.80 -13.91 6.09
CA HIS A 246 0.29 -13.26 6.84
C HIS A 246 -0.24 -12.49 8.06
N GLY A 247 -1.50 -12.06 8.04
CA GLY A 247 -2.08 -11.15 9.03
C GLY A 247 -1.75 -9.68 8.79
N THR A 248 -1.28 -9.38 7.58
CA THR A 248 -1.01 -8.03 7.10
C THR A 248 -2.33 -7.31 6.83
N ALA A 249 -2.46 -6.07 7.31
CA ALA A 249 -3.63 -5.25 7.07
C ALA A 249 -3.74 -4.86 5.59
N THR A 250 -4.93 -4.92 5.01
CA THR A 250 -5.18 -4.49 3.64
C THR A 250 -5.81 -3.10 3.63
N LEU A 251 -5.12 -2.14 3.01
CA LEU A 251 -5.59 -0.78 2.78
C LEU A 251 -5.94 -0.61 1.29
N ASN A 252 -6.99 0.14 1.00
CA ASN A 252 -7.37 0.47 -0.37
C ASN A 252 -7.15 1.96 -0.63
N ASN A 253 -6.52 2.32 -1.75
CA ASN A 253 -6.26 3.71 -2.12
C ASN A 253 -6.85 4.14 -3.47
N ASP A 254 -7.65 3.28 -4.11
CA ASP A 254 -8.28 3.56 -5.40
C ASP A 254 -9.77 3.20 -5.37
N LEU A 255 -10.57 3.92 -4.57
CA LEU A 255 -12.01 3.69 -4.48
C LEU A 255 -12.77 4.20 -5.71
N SER A 256 -12.16 5.12 -6.46
CA SER A 256 -12.67 5.64 -7.71
C SER A 256 -11.50 5.69 -8.67
N GLU A 257 -11.63 5.08 -9.85
CA GLU A 257 -10.87 5.54 -11.00
C GLU A 257 -11.29 7.00 -11.23
N ALA A 258 -10.68 7.96 -10.51
CA ALA A 258 -11.16 9.33 -10.49
C ALA A 258 -11.21 9.88 -11.92
N LYS A 259 -10.30 9.44 -12.79
CA LYS A 259 -10.30 9.79 -14.22
C LYS A 259 -11.37 9.10 -15.07
N ALA A 260 -11.73 7.84 -14.80
CA ALA A 260 -12.74 7.14 -15.59
C ALA A 260 -14.17 7.47 -15.14
N ILE A 261 -14.34 7.77 -13.86
CA ILE A 261 -15.61 8.17 -13.28
C ILE A 261 -15.88 9.65 -13.52
N GLU A 262 -14.91 10.56 -13.50
CA GLU A 262 -15.12 11.99 -13.83
C GLU A 262 -15.81 12.16 -15.21
N GLY A 263 -15.44 11.36 -16.22
CA GLY A 263 -16.12 11.36 -17.53
C GLY A 263 -17.56 10.83 -17.53
N LEU A 264 -17.99 10.11 -16.47
CA LEU A 264 -19.39 9.70 -16.27
C LEU A 264 -20.24 10.77 -15.57
N TRP A 265 -19.62 11.77 -14.93
CA TRP A 265 -20.32 12.88 -14.27
C TRP A 265 -20.39 14.16 -15.13
N ASP A 266 -19.70 14.20 -16.27
CA ASP A 266 -19.90 15.22 -17.30
C ASP A 266 -21.36 15.16 -17.80
N GLY A 267 -22.22 16.02 -17.24
CA GLY A 267 -23.64 16.12 -17.58
C GLY A 267 -24.62 15.70 -16.49
N VAL A 268 -24.16 15.21 -15.33
CA VAL A 268 -25.03 14.93 -14.17
C VAL A 268 -25.03 16.15 -13.24
N PRO A 269 -26.14 16.87 -13.06
CA PRO A 269 -26.18 18.00 -12.14
C PRO A 269 -25.90 17.52 -10.70
N PRO A 270 -25.19 18.32 -9.89
CA PRO A 270 -24.81 17.93 -8.54
C PRO A 270 -26.06 17.60 -7.70
N PRO A 271 -26.01 16.55 -6.86
CA PRO A 271 -27.18 16.07 -6.11
C PRO A 271 -27.67 17.02 -5.01
N PHE A 272 -27.06 18.20 -4.87
CA PHE A 272 -27.47 19.23 -3.93
C PHE A 272 -27.56 20.57 -4.65
N SER A 273 -28.72 20.84 -5.26
CA SER A 273 -29.14 22.22 -5.44
C SER A 273 -29.67 22.72 -4.10
N SER A 274 -28.96 23.65 -3.49
CA SER A 274 -29.47 24.34 -2.30
C SER A 274 -30.65 25.20 -2.73
N THR A 275 -31.86 24.70 -2.52
CA THR A 275 -33.06 25.53 -2.38
C THR A 275 -33.46 25.54 -0.93
N LYS A 276 -33.01 26.57 -0.21
CA LYS A 276 -33.80 27.45 0.66
C LYS A 276 -32.92 28.60 1.15
#